data_AF-A0A3D9BUK6-F1
#
_entry.id   AF-A0A3D9BUK6-F1
#
_cell.length_a   1.000
_cell.length_b   1.000
_cell.length_c   1.000
_cell.angle_alpha   90.00
_cell.angle_beta   90.00
_cell.angle_gamma   90.00
#
_symmetry.space_group_name_H-M   'P 1'
#
loop_
_entity.id
_entity.type
_entity.pdbx_description
1 polymer ?
#
loop_
_entity_poly.entity_id
_entity_poly.type
_entity_poly.pdbx_seq_one_letter_code
_entity_poly.pdbx_strand_id
1 'polypeptide(L)'
;MKLSIVLIPLSLTAVVLLTSLVSCSDKLTKEYNEANEIEYAKTELKSAIIKNEILPDRVISDSQTAVDVAESILFKIYGEENIIKQRPYDVNFTDGYYIINGTFPKPTIGGTFLIIINSQDGKVIKLTHGK
;
A
#
# COMPACT_ATOMS: atom_id res chain seq x y z
N MET A 1 10.87 -21.25 -60.79
CA MET A 1 10.74 -20.68 -59.43
C MET A 1 12.13 -20.42 -58.87
N LYS A 2 12.59 -19.17 -58.80
CA LYS A 2 13.84 -18.81 -58.12
C LYS A 2 13.55 -18.73 -56.63
N LEU A 3 14.10 -19.67 -55.86
CA LEU A 3 14.09 -19.62 -54.40
C LEU A 3 15.20 -18.64 -53.98
N SER A 4 14.85 -17.36 -53.86
CA SER A 4 15.75 -16.34 -53.32
C SER A 4 15.89 -16.59 -51.82
N ILE A 5 16.91 -17.34 -51.43
CA ILE A 5 17.37 -17.43 -50.04
C ILE A 5 17.81 -16.01 -49.68
N VAL A 6 17.01 -15.32 -48.87
CA VAL A 6 17.40 -14.03 -48.28
C VAL A 6 18.59 -14.34 -47.38
N LEU A 7 19.80 -14.11 -47.89
CA LEU A 7 21.04 -14.12 -47.12
C LEU A 7 20.93 -12.92 -46.17
N ILE A 8 20.29 -13.13 -45.01
CA ILE A 8 20.39 -12.17 -43.92
C ILE A 8 21.88 -12.11 -43.59
N PRO A 9 22.53 -10.94 -43.72
CA PRO A 9 23.97 -10.86 -43.54
C PRO A 9 24.30 -11.38 -42.14
N LEU A 10 25.34 -12.21 -42.02
CA LEU A 10 25.78 -12.84 -40.76
C LEU A 10 25.94 -11.83 -39.61
N SER A 11 26.15 -10.55 -39.95
CA SER A 11 26.18 -9.45 -39.00
C SER A 11 24.83 -9.13 -38.34
N LEU A 12 23.69 -9.30 -39.04
CA LEU A 12 22.38 -8.95 -38.51
C LEU A 12 21.84 -10.00 -37.53
N THR A 13 22.12 -11.28 -37.77
CA THR A 13 21.75 -12.36 -36.81
C THR A 13 22.60 -12.29 -35.54
N ALA A 14 23.88 -11.93 -35.64
CA ALA A 14 24.75 -11.72 -34.48
C ALA A 14 24.24 -10.59 -33.58
N VAL A 15 23.79 -9.46 -34.16
CA VAL A 15 23.24 -8.33 -33.40
C VAL A 15 21.97 -8.72 -32.61
N VAL A 16 21.07 -9.50 -33.20
CA VAL A 16 19.83 -9.96 -32.53
C VAL A 16 20.12 -10.93 -31.38
N LEU A 17 21.13 -11.80 -31.52
CA LEU A 17 21.54 -12.70 -30.43
C LEU A 17 22.12 -11.90 -29.25
N LEU A 18 22.97 -10.90 -29.52
CA LEU A 18 23.55 -10.03 -28.50
C LEU A 18 22.48 -9.24 -27.72
N THR A 19 21.46 -8.69 -28.39
CA THR A 19 20.41 -7.92 -27.69
C THR A 19 19.55 -8.78 -26.78
N SER A 20 19.28 -10.03 -27.16
CA SER A 20 18.53 -10.97 -26.31
C SER A 20 19.27 -11.33 -25.01
N LEU A 21 20.60 -11.44 -25.05
CA LEU A 21 21.43 -11.76 -23.88
C LEU A 21 21.49 -10.61 -22.87
N VAL A 22 21.56 -9.36 -23.35
CA VAL A 22 21.52 -8.16 -22.49
C VAL A 22 20.20 -8.07 -21.73
N SER A 23 19.07 -8.19 -22.44
CA SER A 23 17.74 -8.15 -21.82
C SER A 23 17.52 -9.28 -20.79
N CYS A 24 18.12 -10.46 -21.02
CA CYS A 24 18.07 -11.57 -20.10
C CYS A 24 18.88 -11.30 -18.82
N SER A 25 20.08 -10.73 -18.96
CA SER A 25 20.93 -10.31 -17.82
C SER A 25 20.25 -9.28 -16.93
N ASP A 26 19.54 -8.31 -17.52
CA ASP A 26 18.83 -7.27 -16.77
C ASP A 26 17.68 -7.87 -15.93
N LYS A 27 16.93 -8.82 -16.50
CA LYS A 27 15.86 -9.53 -15.78
C LYS A 27 16.41 -10.33 -14.61
N LEU A 28 17.49 -11.08 -14.81
CA LEU A 28 18.15 -11.85 -13.76
C LEU A 28 18.70 -10.94 -12.65
N THR A 29 19.29 -9.81 -13.03
CA THR A 29 19.79 -8.82 -12.06
C THR A 29 18.66 -8.24 -11.22
N LYS A 30 17.51 -7.92 -11.85
CA LYS A 30 16.31 -7.42 -11.15
C LYS A 30 15.75 -8.46 -10.18
N GLU A 31 15.59 -9.70 -10.63
CA GLU A 31 15.06 -10.80 -9.81
C GLU A 31 15.99 -11.13 -8.63
N TYR A 32 17.31 -11.13 -8.85
CA TYR A 32 18.31 -11.28 -7.78
C TYR A 32 18.24 -10.14 -6.76
N ASN A 33 18.11 -8.89 -7.21
CA ASN A 33 18.00 -7.74 -6.33
C ASN A 33 16.69 -7.77 -5.51
N GLU A 34 15.55 -8.07 -6.14
CA GLU A 34 14.26 -8.22 -5.45
C GLU A 34 14.29 -9.35 -4.40
N ALA A 35 14.90 -10.50 -4.73
CA ALA A 35 15.06 -11.60 -3.79
C ALA A 35 15.92 -11.19 -2.58
N ASN A 36 17.01 -10.46 -2.80
CA ASN A 36 17.88 -9.95 -1.74
C ASN A 36 17.17 -8.90 -0.87
N GLU A 37 16.40 -7.99 -1.46
CA GLU A 37 15.60 -6.99 -0.72
C GLU A 37 14.54 -7.66 0.16
N ILE A 38 13.87 -8.71 -0.35
CA ILE A 38 12.91 -9.50 0.43
C ILE A 38 13.60 -10.26 1.56
N GLU A 39 14.78 -10.85 1.31
CA GLU A 39 15.55 -11.55 2.34
C GLU A 39 16.00 -10.61 3.46
N TYR A 40 16.46 -9.41 3.09
CA TYR A 40 16.80 -8.37 4.03
C TYR A 40 15.58 -7.97 4.89
N ALA A 41 14.44 -7.67 4.27
CA ALA A 41 13.20 -7.33 4.98
C ALA A 41 12.73 -8.44 5.95
N LYS A 42 12.85 -9.71 5.55
CA LYS A 42 12.55 -10.87 6.42
C LYS A 42 13.47 -10.95 7.62
N THR A 43 14.75 -10.64 7.43
CA THR A 43 15.76 -10.67 8.48
C THR A 43 15.50 -9.57 9.50
N GLU A 44 15.23 -8.36 9.04
CA GLU A 44 14.84 -7.23 9.89
C GLU A 44 13.60 -7.56 10.73
N LEU A 45 12.52 -8.05 10.09
CA LEU A 45 11.29 -8.47 10.78
C LEU A 45 11.56 -9.53 11.86
N LYS A 46 12.32 -10.59 11.53
CA LYS A 46 12.68 -11.62 12.51
C LYS A 46 13.43 -11.04 13.69
N SER A 47 14.37 -10.13 13.43
CA SER A 47 15.18 -9.51 14.47
C SER A 47 14.32 -8.63 15.41
N ALA A 48 13.37 -7.86 14.86
CA ALA A 48 12.47 -7.00 15.63
C ALA A 48 11.53 -7.82 16.53
N ILE A 49 10.97 -8.92 16.01
CA ILE A 49 10.12 -9.85 16.78
C ILE A 49 10.90 -10.46 17.95
N ILE A 50 12.15 -10.90 17.71
CA ILE A 50 12.99 -11.52 18.75
C ILE A 50 13.37 -10.52 19.85
N LYS A 51 13.72 -9.28 19.46
CA LYS A 51 14.12 -8.24 20.40
C LYS A 51 12.96 -7.65 21.20
N ASN A 52 11.72 -7.92 20.81
CA ASN A 52 10.51 -7.33 21.38
C ASN A 52 10.65 -5.80 21.47
N GLU A 53 11.01 -5.19 20.34
CA GLU A 53 11.23 -3.74 20.28
C GLU A 53 10.00 -2.98 20.79
N ILE A 54 10.25 -2.09 21.75
CA ILE A 54 9.20 -1.33 22.42
C ILE A 54 8.70 -0.26 21.46
N LEU A 55 7.43 -0.32 21.10
CA LEU A 55 6.76 0.74 20.36
C LEU A 55 6.66 1.99 21.23
N PRO A 56 6.63 3.20 20.63
CA PRO A 56 6.24 4.39 21.37
C PRO A 56 4.88 4.14 22.05
N ASP A 57 4.66 4.77 23.21
CA ASP A 57 3.43 4.60 24.00
C ASP A 57 2.16 4.70 23.13
N ARG A 58 2.19 5.57 22.11
CA ARG A 58 1.19 5.68 21.04
C ARG A 58 1.86 5.93 19.70
N VAL A 59 1.61 5.06 18.72
CA VAL A 59 2.00 5.26 17.30
C VAL A 59 1.11 6.31 16.62
N ILE A 60 -0.15 6.42 17.03
CA ILE A 60 -1.07 7.48 16.59
C ILE A 60 -1.22 8.49 17.73
N SER A 61 -0.44 9.56 17.68
CA SER A 61 -0.31 10.52 18.80
C SER A 61 -1.45 11.52 18.90
N ASP A 62 -2.13 11.82 17.80
CA ASP A 62 -3.11 12.89 17.72
C ASP A 62 -4.23 12.59 16.71
N SER A 63 -5.29 13.39 16.80
CA SER A 63 -6.48 13.27 15.96
C SER A 63 -6.20 13.48 14.47
N GLN A 64 -5.23 14.32 14.09
CA GLN A 64 -4.92 14.54 12.68
C GLN A 64 -4.29 13.28 12.07
N THR A 65 -3.31 12.70 12.75
CA THR A 65 -2.70 11.43 12.37
C THR A 65 -3.75 10.31 12.29
N ALA A 66 -4.68 10.25 13.25
CA ALA A 66 -5.77 9.28 13.22
C ALA A 66 -6.66 9.43 11.98
N VAL A 67 -6.98 10.68 11.60
CA VAL A 67 -7.75 10.99 10.39
C VAL A 67 -6.98 10.60 9.13
N ASP A 68 -5.70 10.92 9.03
CA ASP A 68 -4.89 10.60 7.85
C ASP A 68 -4.77 9.08 7.63
N VAL A 69 -4.61 8.32 8.72
CA VAL A 69 -4.62 6.84 8.68
C VAL A 69 -6.00 6.32 8.26
N ALA A 70 -7.07 6.85 8.84
CA ALA A 70 -8.43 6.46 8.49
C ALA A 70 -8.74 6.71 7.01
N GLU A 71 -8.40 7.89 6.48
CA GLU A 71 -8.62 8.25 5.08
C GLU A 71 -7.85 7.34 4.13
N SER A 72 -6.57 7.07 4.43
CA SER A 72 -5.74 6.17 3.62
C SER A 72 -6.36 4.76 3.45
N ILE A 73 -7.07 4.29 4.48
CA ILE A 73 -7.79 3.01 4.46
C ILE A 73 -9.14 3.16 3.73
N LEU A 74 -9.94 4.16 4.13
CA LEU A 74 -11.31 4.34 3.67
C LEU A 74 -11.37 4.74 2.19
N PHE A 75 -10.41 5.53 1.69
CA PHE A 75 -10.32 5.91 0.27
C PHE A 75 -10.20 4.69 -0.64
N LYS A 76 -9.42 3.68 -0.21
CA LYS A 76 -9.24 2.43 -0.97
C LYS A 76 -10.49 1.56 -0.97
N ILE A 77 -11.28 1.59 0.11
CA ILE A 77 -12.45 0.72 0.27
C ILE A 77 -13.71 1.35 -0.33
N TYR A 78 -13.93 2.65 -0.11
CA TYR A 78 -15.19 3.34 -0.38
C TYR A 78 -15.07 4.47 -1.39
N GLY A 79 -13.86 4.76 -1.89
CA GLY A 79 -13.58 5.84 -2.83
C GLY A 79 -13.33 7.17 -2.12
N GLU A 80 -12.28 7.86 -2.55
CA GLU A 80 -11.85 9.14 -1.97
C GLU A 80 -12.96 10.20 -1.97
N GLU A 81 -13.62 10.43 -3.12
CA GLU A 81 -14.69 11.42 -3.22
C GLU A 81 -15.86 11.15 -2.26
N ASN A 82 -16.18 9.88 -2.03
CA ASN A 82 -17.28 9.48 -1.15
C ASN A 82 -16.95 9.77 0.32
N ILE A 83 -15.69 9.58 0.71
CA ILE A 83 -15.23 9.81 2.07
C ILE A 83 -15.03 11.30 2.35
N ILE A 84 -14.44 12.06 1.42
CA ILE A 84 -14.26 13.51 1.55
C ILE A 84 -15.60 14.24 1.74
N LYS A 85 -16.68 13.79 1.08
CA LYS A 85 -18.03 14.37 1.24
C LYS A 85 -18.61 14.21 2.65
N GLN A 86 -18.05 13.32 3.47
CA GLN A 86 -18.49 13.08 4.84
C GLN A 86 -17.73 13.92 5.89
N ARG A 87 -16.91 14.88 5.44
CA ARG A 87 -16.24 15.85 6.33
C ARG A 87 -17.22 16.96 6.78
N PRO A 88 -16.97 17.63 7.93
CA PRO A 88 -15.92 17.31 8.90
C PRO A 88 -16.25 16.02 9.65
N TYR A 89 -15.24 15.25 10.04
CA TYR A 89 -15.48 14.04 10.82
C TYR A 89 -15.71 14.36 12.29
N ASP A 90 -16.54 13.56 12.94
CA ASP A 90 -16.61 13.52 14.40
C ASP A 90 -15.51 12.59 14.91
N VAL A 91 -14.52 13.16 15.62
CA VAL A 91 -13.31 12.47 16.08
C VAL A 91 -13.26 12.50 17.59
N ASN A 92 -13.37 11.32 18.20
CA ASN A 92 -13.29 11.15 19.66
C ASN A 92 -12.12 10.24 20.02
N PHE A 93 -11.48 10.54 21.15
CA PHE A 93 -10.42 9.69 21.72
C PHE A 93 -10.84 9.24 23.13
N THR A 94 -10.96 7.92 23.33
CA THR A 94 -11.28 7.32 24.63
C THR A 94 -10.62 5.95 24.73
N ASP A 95 -10.19 5.59 25.94
CA ASP A 95 -9.66 4.26 26.28
C ASP A 95 -8.50 3.79 25.37
N GLY A 96 -7.72 4.72 24.83
CA GLY A 96 -6.61 4.39 23.91
C GLY A 96 -7.05 4.18 22.46
N TYR A 97 -8.29 4.50 22.11
CA TYR A 97 -8.83 4.35 20.75
C TYR A 97 -9.27 5.67 20.16
N TYR A 98 -9.00 5.84 18.87
CA TYR A 98 -9.65 6.86 18.04
C TYR A 98 -10.92 6.29 17.44
N ILE A 99 -12.02 7.01 17.60
CA ILE A 99 -13.34 6.69 17.07
C ILE A 99 -13.68 7.82 16.10
N ILE A 100 -13.77 7.50 14.82
CA ILE A 100 -13.96 8.49 13.75
C ILE A 100 -15.22 8.13 12.99
N ASN A 101 -16.18 9.07 12.99
CA ASN A 101 -17.41 8.97 12.21
C ASN A 101 -17.41 10.01 11.10
N GLY A 102 -17.84 9.60 9.91
CA GLY A 102 -18.27 10.54 8.90
C GLY A 102 -19.51 11.30 9.38
N THR A 103 -19.66 12.54 8.93
CA THR A 103 -20.87 13.35 9.15
C THR A 103 -21.45 13.77 7.81
N PHE A 104 -22.65 14.36 7.82
CA PHE A 104 -23.14 15.10 6.66
C PHE A 104 -23.46 16.55 7.08
N PRO A 105 -22.85 17.56 6.45
CA PRO A 105 -23.20 18.96 6.73
C PRO A 105 -24.62 19.31 6.24
N LYS A 106 -25.23 18.46 5.41
CA LYS A 106 -26.62 18.59 4.94
C LYS A 106 -27.34 17.24 5.06
N PRO A 107 -28.66 17.22 5.31
CA PRO A 107 -29.43 15.99 5.32
C PRO A 107 -29.24 15.24 3.99
N THR A 108 -28.68 14.03 4.07
CA THR A 108 -28.36 13.19 2.91
C THR A 108 -28.97 11.81 3.16
N ILE A 109 -29.48 11.19 2.10
CA ILE A 109 -29.99 9.81 2.18
C ILE A 109 -28.80 8.86 2.19
N GLY A 110 -28.72 8.05 3.23
CA GLY A 110 -27.71 7.00 3.42
C GLY A 110 -26.95 7.17 4.75
N GLY A 111 -25.99 6.30 4.99
CA GLY A 111 -25.16 6.36 6.19
C GLY A 111 -23.73 6.87 5.95
N THR A 112 -23.02 7.04 7.05
CA THR A 112 -21.61 7.46 7.07
C THR A 112 -20.71 6.31 7.51
N PHE A 113 -19.39 6.48 7.34
CA PHE A 113 -18.44 5.52 7.90
C PHE A 113 -18.32 5.67 9.42
N LEU A 114 -17.97 4.57 10.07
CA LEU A 114 -17.38 4.51 11.41
C LEU A 114 -16.11 3.68 11.30
N ILE A 115 -15.00 4.21 11.81
CA ILE A 115 -13.75 3.47 11.98
C ILE A 115 -13.22 3.67 13.41
N ILE A 116 -12.76 2.58 14.02
CA ILE A 116 -12.17 2.57 15.36
C ILE A 116 -10.75 2.03 15.25
N ILE A 117 -9.76 2.78 15.73
CA ILE A 117 -8.33 2.49 15.58
C ILE A 117 -7.67 2.53 16.96
N ASN A 118 -6.90 1.50 17.31
CA ASN A 118 -6.05 1.51 18.49
C ASN A 118 -4.89 2.49 18.30
N SER A 119 -4.70 3.41 19.24
CA SER A 119 -3.65 4.43 19.16
C SER A 119 -2.24 3.91 19.40
N GLN A 120 -2.09 2.76 20.06
CA GLN A 120 -0.80 2.17 20.38
C GLN A 120 -0.14 1.53 19.16
N ASP A 121 -0.87 0.73 18.39
CA ASP A 121 -0.33 -0.09 17.30
C ASP A 121 -0.98 0.18 15.93
N GLY A 122 -1.95 1.10 15.86
CA GLY A 122 -2.67 1.43 14.63
C GLY A 122 -3.66 0.35 14.17
N LYS A 123 -3.92 -0.67 15.00
CA LYS A 123 -4.85 -1.76 14.64
C LYS A 123 -6.27 -1.24 14.47
N VAL A 124 -6.87 -1.49 13.31
CA VAL A 124 -8.29 -1.24 13.07
C VAL A 124 -9.10 -2.28 13.85
N ILE A 125 -9.93 -1.80 14.76
CA ILE A 125 -10.80 -2.62 15.62
C ILE A 125 -12.16 -2.83 14.96
N LYS A 126 -12.70 -1.79 14.31
CA LYS A 126 -13.99 -1.82 13.63
C LYS A 126 -13.96 -0.89 12.43
N LEU A 127 -14.59 -1.32 11.35
CA LEU A 127 -14.82 -0.51 10.16
C LEU A 127 -16.20 -0.87 9.60
N THR A 128 -17.08 0.13 9.49
CA THR A 128 -18.44 -0.02 8.96
C THR A 128 -18.82 1.21 8.15
N HIS A 129 -19.73 1.06 7.18
CA HIS A 129 -20.36 2.18 6.47
C HIS A 129 -21.87 1.98 6.53
N GLY A 130 -22.59 2.96 7.08
CA GLY A 130 -24.04 2.90 7.24
C GLY A 130 -24.74 2.91 5.88
N LYS A 131 -25.87 2.20 5.77
CA LYS A 131 -26.69 2.19 4.56
C LYS A 131 -27.55 3.43 4.43
#